data_AF-D0EIV1-F1
#
_entry.id   AF-D0EIV1-F1
#
_cell.length_a   1.000
_cell.length_b   1.000
_cell.length_c   1.000
_cell.angle_alpha   90.00
_cell.angle_beta   90.00
_cell.angle_gamma   90.00
#
_symmetry.space_group_name_H-M   'P 1'
#
loop_
_entity.id
_entity.type
_entity.pdbx_description
1 polymer ?
#
loop_
_entity_poly.entity_id
_entity_poly.type
_entity_poly.pdbx_seq_one_letter_code
_entity_poly.pdbx_strand_id
1 'polypeptide(L)'
;GVAAERLRSEGIDVRILPVTDDVASAPVDSSAKRRGIAGDLVVFKIAGAAAEAGKSLDEVERLARYANDRTFSFGVAFGGCTLPGAAGPLFTVPDGQMALGLGIHGEPGVSEEPIATASDLAKLLTGKLLAERPAGASKAAAVLNGLGATKYEEL
;
A
#
# COMPACT_ATOMS: atom_id res chain seq x y z
N GLY A 1 -4.08 8.27 -18.59
CA GLY A 1 -2.61 8.17 -18.54
C GLY A 1 -2.13 8.01 -19.96
N VAL A 2 -1.17 8.83 -20.38
CA VAL A 2 -0.84 9.05 -21.80
C VAL A 2 -0.58 7.76 -22.58
N ALA A 3 0.10 6.77 -21.97
CA ALA A 3 0.35 5.48 -22.61
C ALA A 3 -0.94 4.71 -22.97
N ALA A 4 -1.92 4.66 -22.06
CA ALA A 4 -3.20 3.98 -22.33
C ALA A 4 -4.04 4.73 -23.36
N GLU A 5 -4.01 6.07 -23.35
CA GLU A 5 -4.68 6.88 -24.36
C GLU A 5 -4.12 6.60 -25.76
N ARG A 6 -2.79 6.52 -25.89
CA ARG A 6 -2.13 6.12 -27.13
C ARG A 6 -2.55 4.72 -27.58
N LEU A 7 -2.45 3.71 -26.72
CA LEU A 7 -2.83 2.33 -27.08
C LEU A 7 -4.30 2.21 -27.51
N ARG A 8 -5.20 2.92 -26.84
CA ARG A 8 -6.62 2.98 -27.24
C ARG A 8 -6.81 3.66 -28.59
N SER A 9 -6.04 4.71 -28.90
CA SER A 9 -6.06 5.33 -30.24
C SER A 9 -5.56 4.40 -31.34
N GLU A 10 -4.75 3.40 -30.97
CA GLU A 10 -4.27 2.33 -31.86
C GLU A 10 -5.22 1.11 -31.89
N GLY A 11 -6.40 1.19 -31.24
CA GLY A 11 -7.41 0.13 -31.23
C GLY A 11 -7.17 -0.99 -30.21
N ILE A 12 -6.19 -0.83 -29.32
CA ILE A 12 -5.88 -1.81 -28.27
C ILE A 12 -6.73 -1.49 -27.03
N ASP A 13 -7.49 -2.49 -26.57
CA ASP A 13 -8.27 -2.33 -25.35
C ASP A 13 -7.36 -2.36 -24.10
N VAL A 14 -7.28 -1.22 -23.40
CA VAL A 14 -6.41 -1.02 -22.25
C VAL A 14 -7.19 -0.46 -21.07
N ARG A 15 -6.94 -0.99 -19.88
CA ARG A 15 -7.49 -0.51 -18.61
C ARG A 15 -6.40 0.10 -17.75
N ILE A 16 -6.77 1.07 -16.90
CA ILE A 16 -5.89 1.65 -15.87
C ILE A 16 -6.57 1.38 -14.53
N LEU A 17 -5.83 0.76 -13.62
CA LEU A 17 -6.27 0.52 -12.25
C LEU A 17 -5.21 1.05 -11.30
N PRO A 18 -5.42 2.22 -10.67
CA PRO A 18 -4.60 2.64 -9.55
C PRO A 18 -4.92 1.74 -8.35
N VAL A 19 -3.88 1.28 -7.65
CA VAL A 19 -4.02 0.66 -6.34
C VAL A 19 -4.02 1.78 -5.30
N THR A 20 -4.91 1.67 -4.33
CA THR A 20 -5.26 2.77 -3.41
C THR A 20 -5.42 2.24 -1.98
N ASP A 21 -4.47 1.40 -1.55
CA ASP A 21 -4.54 0.64 -0.30
C ASP A 21 -4.04 1.42 0.92
N ASP A 22 -3.26 2.48 0.74
CA ASP A 22 -2.68 3.24 1.85
C ASP A 22 -3.70 4.11 2.60
N VAL A 23 -4.19 3.60 3.72
CA VAL A 23 -5.22 4.27 4.53
C VAL A 23 -4.73 5.55 5.21
N ALA A 24 -3.42 5.80 5.27
CA ALA A 24 -2.86 7.03 5.85
C ALA A 24 -2.94 8.22 4.89
N SER A 25 -2.94 7.96 3.58
CA SER A 25 -2.66 8.96 2.56
C SER A 25 -3.87 9.80 2.13
N ALA A 26 -5.08 9.29 2.31
CA ALA A 26 -6.32 10.03 2.11
C ALA A 26 -7.48 9.42 2.91
N PRO A 27 -8.44 10.23 3.38
CA PRO A 27 -9.61 9.75 4.13
C PRO A 27 -10.53 8.87 3.26
N VAL A 28 -11.39 8.09 3.92
CA VAL A 28 -12.27 7.09 3.28
C VAL A 28 -13.16 7.67 2.19
N ASP A 29 -13.68 8.89 2.39
CA ASP A 29 -14.51 9.63 1.43
C ASP A 29 -13.77 10.05 0.14
N SER A 30 -12.44 9.97 0.16
CA SER A 30 -11.56 10.21 -0.98
C SER A 30 -10.56 9.08 -1.18
N SER A 31 -10.95 7.84 -0.87
CA SER A 31 -10.11 6.64 -0.95
C SER A 31 -9.46 6.44 -2.33
N ALA A 32 -10.11 6.86 -3.41
CA ALA A 32 -9.56 6.83 -4.76
C ALA A 32 -8.29 7.71 -4.96
N LYS A 33 -7.97 8.60 -4.00
CA LYS A 33 -6.76 9.44 -4.00
C LYS A 33 -5.63 8.85 -3.15
N ARG A 34 -5.84 7.70 -2.51
CA ARG A 34 -4.81 7.07 -1.69
C ARG A 34 -3.61 6.64 -2.54
N ARG A 35 -2.44 6.61 -1.93
CA ARG A 35 -1.24 5.98 -2.49
C ARG A 35 -1.46 4.47 -2.62
N GLY A 36 -0.77 3.87 -3.60
CA GLY A 36 -0.54 2.44 -3.68
C GLY A 36 0.79 2.11 -3.00
N ILE A 37 0.78 1.14 -2.07
CA ILE A 37 1.99 0.69 -1.35
C ILE A 37 2.10 -0.84 -1.36
N ALA A 38 2.35 -1.49 -0.22
CA ALA A 38 2.55 -2.95 -0.14
C ALA A 38 1.35 -3.79 -0.63
N GLY A 39 0.13 -3.23 -0.60
CA GLY A 39 -1.09 -3.88 -1.07
C GLY A 39 -1.11 -4.13 -2.58
N ASP A 40 -0.25 -3.43 -3.35
CA ASP A 40 0.00 -3.72 -4.76
C ASP A 40 0.24 -5.22 -4.99
N LEU A 41 1.01 -5.86 -4.11
CA LEU A 41 1.29 -7.29 -4.16
C LEU A 41 0.01 -8.13 -4.22
N VAL A 42 -0.96 -7.83 -3.37
CA VAL A 42 -2.22 -8.58 -3.28
C VAL A 42 -3.06 -8.36 -4.53
N VAL A 43 -3.20 -7.10 -4.96
CA VAL A 43 -4.00 -6.74 -6.14
C VAL A 43 -3.40 -7.38 -7.40
N PHE A 44 -2.08 -7.29 -7.58
CA PHE A 44 -1.38 -7.89 -8.72
C PHE A 44 -1.46 -9.40 -8.68
N LYS A 45 -1.35 -10.03 -7.51
CA LYS A 45 -1.46 -11.49 -7.39
C LYS A 45 -2.83 -12.01 -7.82
N ILE A 46 -3.90 -11.30 -7.47
CA ILE A 46 -5.27 -11.64 -7.88
C ILE A 46 -5.48 -11.38 -9.37
N ALA A 47 -5.09 -10.20 -9.87
CA ALA A 47 -5.20 -9.86 -11.28
C ALA A 47 -4.42 -10.84 -12.18
N GLY A 48 -3.17 -11.13 -11.81
CA GLY A 48 -2.32 -12.09 -12.51
C GLY A 48 -2.86 -13.51 -12.47
N ALA A 49 -3.40 -13.97 -11.33
CA ALA A 49 -4.04 -15.28 -11.24
C ALA A 49 -5.31 -15.38 -12.11
N ALA A 50 -6.11 -14.30 -12.17
CA ALA A 50 -7.28 -14.22 -13.04
C ALA A 50 -6.90 -14.30 -14.52
N ALA A 51 -5.86 -13.56 -14.92
CA ALA A 51 -5.34 -13.55 -16.29
C ALA A 51 -4.76 -14.92 -16.68
N GLU A 52 -3.95 -15.53 -15.82
CA GLU A 52 -3.37 -16.87 -16.02
C GLU A 52 -4.45 -17.94 -16.17
N ALA A 53 -5.57 -17.80 -15.46
CA ALA A 53 -6.74 -18.66 -15.60
C ALA A 53 -7.55 -18.43 -16.90
N GLY A 54 -7.07 -17.58 -17.82
CA GLY A 54 -7.70 -17.32 -19.11
C GLY A 54 -8.97 -16.47 -19.04
N LYS A 55 -9.17 -15.68 -17.98
CA LYS A 55 -10.32 -14.78 -17.87
C LYS A 55 -10.21 -13.61 -18.86
N SER A 56 -11.36 -13.07 -19.27
CA SER A 56 -11.41 -11.86 -20.10
C SER A 56 -10.81 -10.65 -19.38
N LEU A 57 -10.40 -9.63 -20.14
CA LEU A 57 -9.90 -8.37 -19.59
C LEU A 57 -10.90 -7.74 -18.61
N ASP A 58 -12.19 -7.76 -18.94
CA ASP A 58 -13.26 -7.25 -18.06
C ASP A 58 -13.33 -8.00 -16.72
N GLU A 59 -13.17 -9.33 -16.74
CA GLU A 59 -13.16 -10.14 -15.53
C GLU A 59 -11.89 -9.95 -14.70
N VAL A 60 -10.74 -9.78 -15.35
CA VAL A 60 -9.47 -9.43 -14.67
C VAL A 60 -9.61 -8.07 -13.99
N GLU A 61 -10.12 -7.06 -14.69
CA GLU A 61 -10.37 -5.73 -14.12
C GLU A 61 -11.35 -5.79 -12.95
N ARG A 62 -12.48 -6.51 -13.10
CA ARG A 62 -13.47 -6.65 -12.04
C ARG A 62 -12.87 -7.28 -10.77
N LEU A 63 -12.06 -8.33 -10.92
CA LEU A 63 -11.41 -9.00 -9.78
C LEU A 63 -10.29 -8.16 -9.17
N ALA A 64 -9.52 -7.43 -9.98
CA ALA A 64 -8.50 -6.50 -9.50
C ALA A 64 -9.11 -5.34 -8.70
N ARG A 65 -10.22 -4.74 -9.19
CA ARG A 65 -10.98 -3.72 -8.44
C ARG A 65 -11.53 -4.29 -7.14
N TYR A 66 -12.12 -5.48 -7.19
CA TYR A 66 -12.64 -6.16 -6.00
C TYR A 66 -11.56 -6.39 -4.94
N ALA A 67 -10.35 -6.77 -5.35
CA ALA A 67 -9.20 -6.94 -4.47
C ALA A 67 -8.70 -5.60 -3.92
N ASN A 68 -8.60 -4.57 -4.77
CA ASN A 68 -8.18 -3.23 -4.37
C ASN A 68 -9.12 -2.64 -3.29
N ASP A 69 -10.43 -2.75 -3.48
CA ASP A 69 -11.45 -2.27 -2.52
C ASP A 69 -11.42 -3.01 -1.16
N ARG A 70 -10.63 -4.07 -1.03
CA ARG A 70 -10.53 -4.94 0.16
C ARG A 70 -9.10 -5.07 0.68
N THR A 71 -8.17 -4.32 0.11
CA THR A 71 -6.77 -4.31 0.51
C THR A 71 -6.48 -2.98 1.18
N PHE A 72 -5.99 -3.05 2.42
CA PHE A 72 -5.67 -1.89 3.24
C PHE A 72 -4.26 -2.07 3.77
N SER A 73 -3.46 -1.03 3.67
CA SER A 73 -2.09 -1.01 4.16
C SER A 73 -1.85 0.23 5.00
N PHE A 74 -0.99 0.06 6.00
CA PHE A 74 -0.54 1.11 6.90
C PHE A 74 0.85 0.73 7.39
N GLY A 75 1.78 1.67 7.35
CA GLY A 75 3.17 1.42 7.66
C GLY A 75 3.72 2.41 8.68
N VAL A 76 4.88 2.05 9.25
CA VAL A 76 5.71 2.95 10.05
C VAL A 76 7.14 2.93 9.54
N ALA A 77 7.87 4.01 9.79
CA ALA A 77 9.29 4.10 9.48
C ALA A 77 10.06 4.69 10.67
N PHE A 78 11.30 4.26 10.84
CA PHE A 78 12.22 4.78 11.87
C PHE A 78 13.28 5.72 11.27
N GLY A 79 13.21 5.98 9.96
CA GLY A 79 14.13 6.83 9.22
C GLY A 79 13.82 6.80 7.73
N GLY A 80 14.33 7.79 6.99
CA GLY A 80 14.14 7.88 5.55
C GLY A 80 15.17 7.09 4.75
N CYS A 81 14.77 6.67 3.54
CA CYS A 81 15.70 6.09 2.60
C CYS A 81 16.68 7.16 2.07
N THR A 82 17.89 6.72 1.74
CA THR A 82 18.89 7.56 1.07
C THR A 82 18.95 7.11 -0.39
N LEU A 83 18.67 8.02 -1.31
CA LEU A 83 18.77 7.73 -2.74
C LEU A 83 20.24 7.54 -3.14
N PRO A 84 20.55 6.65 -4.11
CA PRO A 84 21.91 6.52 -4.62
C PRO A 84 22.48 7.88 -5.07
N GLY A 85 23.63 8.26 -4.51
CA GLY A 85 24.30 9.53 -4.79
C GLY A 85 23.80 10.73 -3.95
N ALA A 86 22.79 10.57 -3.10
CA ALA A 86 22.37 11.61 -2.17
C ALA A 86 23.33 11.71 -0.97
N ALA A 87 23.48 12.93 -0.43
CA ALA A 87 24.33 13.19 0.74
C ALA A 87 23.71 12.75 2.08
N GLY A 88 22.41 12.44 2.09
CA GLY A 88 21.66 12.07 3.28
C GLY A 88 20.26 11.55 2.94
N PRO A 89 19.47 11.17 3.95
CA PRO A 89 18.14 10.59 3.76
C PRO A 89 17.14 11.64 3.26
N LEU A 90 16.09 11.19 2.56
CA LEU A 90 15.00 12.05 2.07
C LEU A 90 14.25 12.77 3.21
N PHE A 91 14.22 12.16 4.39
CA PHE A 91 13.72 12.73 5.63
C PHE A 91 14.38 12.01 6.82
N THR A 92 14.33 12.63 7.99
CA THR A 92 14.81 12.06 9.25
C THR A 92 13.66 11.89 10.21
N VAL A 93 13.72 10.85 11.03
CA VAL A 93 12.84 10.67 12.19
C VAL A 93 13.70 10.93 13.43
N PRO A 94 13.23 11.71 14.42
CA PRO A 94 14.01 11.96 15.63
C PRO A 94 14.31 10.66 16.40
N ASP A 95 15.43 10.62 17.10
CA ASP A 95 15.79 9.48 17.94
C ASP A 95 14.68 9.16 18.95
N GLY A 96 14.34 7.89 19.07
CA GLY A 96 13.26 7.43 19.95
C GLY A 96 11.84 7.67 19.42
N GLN A 97 11.69 8.15 18.19
CA GLN A 97 10.41 8.30 17.49
C GLN A 97 10.26 7.32 16.32
N MET A 98 9.02 7.17 15.85
CA MET A 98 8.64 6.49 14.61
C MET A 98 7.67 7.38 13.83
N ALA A 99 7.83 7.45 12.51
CA ALA A 99 6.90 8.12 11.62
C ALA A 99 5.80 7.17 11.17
N LEU A 100 4.55 7.61 11.24
CA LEU A 100 3.37 6.84 10.91
C LEU A 100 2.85 7.19 9.52
N GLY A 101 2.43 6.19 8.75
CA GLY A 101 1.79 6.41 7.45
C GLY A 101 2.72 7.05 6.42
N LEU A 102 4.02 6.76 6.50
CA LEU A 102 4.99 7.22 5.51
C LEU A 102 4.76 6.53 4.15
N GLY A 103 4.94 7.28 3.06
CA GLY A 103 4.93 6.72 1.71
C GLY A 103 6.23 5.98 1.34
N ILE A 104 6.18 5.18 0.28
CA ILE A 104 7.31 4.33 -0.16
C ILE A 104 8.43 5.12 -0.84
N HIS A 105 8.23 6.40 -1.18
CA HIS A 105 9.25 7.27 -1.77
C HIS A 105 9.69 8.38 -0.80
N GLY A 106 9.40 8.24 0.49
CA GLY A 106 9.75 9.23 1.51
C GLY A 106 8.80 10.42 1.58
N GLU A 107 7.59 10.27 1.05
CA GLU A 107 6.52 11.22 1.29
C GLU A 107 6.21 11.29 2.80
N PRO A 108 5.99 12.49 3.36
CA PRO A 108 5.79 12.67 4.80
C PRO A 108 4.70 11.74 5.36
N GLY A 109 4.95 11.25 6.57
CA GLY A 109 3.95 10.55 7.36
C GLY A 109 2.84 11.48 7.86
N VAL A 110 1.83 10.89 8.50
CA VAL A 110 0.72 11.62 9.13
C VAL A 110 1.09 12.19 10.49
N SER A 111 2.02 11.54 11.20
CA SER A 111 2.50 11.94 12.53
C SER A 111 3.82 11.25 12.88
N GLU A 112 4.50 11.76 13.91
CA GLU A 112 5.61 11.11 14.59
C GLU A 112 5.18 10.80 16.03
N GLU A 113 5.47 9.58 16.50
CA GLU A 113 5.14 9.11 17.84
C GLU A 113 6.31 8.37 18.47
N PRO A 114 6.42 8.32 19.81
CA PRO A 114 7.48 7.56 20.48
C PRO A 114 7.48 6.10 20.04
N ILE A 115 8.66 5.50 19.93
CA ILE A 115 8.80 4.09 19.56
C ILE A 115 7.98 3.23 20.52
N ALA A 116 7.05 2.47 19.95
CA ALA A 116 6.20 1.54 20.69
C ALA A 116 6.89 0.18 20.88
N THR A 117 6.40 -0.61 21.83
CA THR A 117 6.72 -2.05 21.87
C THR A 117 6.18 -2.73 20.62
N ALA A 118 6.78 -3.86 20.19
CA ALA A 118 6.29 -4.61 19.03
C ALA A 118 4.80 -4.98 19.15
N SER A 119 4.35 -5.36 20.35
CA SER A 119 2.95 -5.68 20.64
C SER A 119 2.03 -4.47 20.47
N ASP A 120 2.46 -3.29 20.90
CA ASP A 120 1.64 -2.07 20.80
C ASP A 120 1.66 -1.53 19.37
N LEU A 121 2.79 -1.63 18.66
CA LEU A 121 2.86 -1.34 17.24
C LEU A 121 1.94 -2.26 16.43
N ALA A 122 1.91 -3.56 16.72
CA ALA A 122 1.00 -4.49 16.05
C ALA A 122 -0.48 -4.12 16.28
N LYS A 123 -0.86 -3.73 17.50
CA LYS A 123 -2.22 -3.23 17.79
C LYS A 123 -2.53 -1.95 17.03
N LEU A 124 -1.57 -1.02 16.96
CA LEU A 124 -1.73 0.24 16.23
C LEU A 124 -1.95 -0.01 14.74
N LEU A 125 -1.08 -0.80 14.11
CA LEU A 125 -1.16 -1.15 12.70
C LEU A 125 -2.49 -1.85 12.39
N THR A 126 -2.78 -2.95 13.09
CA THR A 126 -4.01 -3.73 12.85
C THR A 126 -5.27 -2.94 13.18
N GLY A 127 -5.25 -2.10 14.22
CA GLY A 127 -6.38 -1.24 14.58
C GLY A 127 -6.74 -0.25 13.47
N LYS A 128 -5.73 0.38 12.83
CA LYS A 128 -5.96 1.28 11.68
C LYS A 128 -6.58 0.52 10.50
N LEU A 129 -6.05 -0.67 10.17
CA LEU A 129 -6.57 -1.46 9.05
C LEU A 129 -8.00 -1.96 9.30
N LEU A 130 -8.27 -2.48 10.51
CA LEU A 130 -9.56 -3.07 10.86
C LEU A 130 -10.69 -2.03 11.00
N ALA A 131 -10.36 -0.75 11.17
CA ALA A 131 -11.34 0.34 11.16
C ALA A 131 -12.06 0.46 9.81
N GLU A 132 -11.42 0.04 8.72
CA GLU A 132 -12.00 0.06 7.36
C GLU A 132 -12.44 -1.32 6.87
N ARG A 133 -12.45 -2.32 7.76
CA ARG A 133 -12.86 -3.69 7.42
C ARG A 133 -14.27 -3.68 6.79
N PRO A 134 -14.45 -4.33 5.62
CA PRO A 134 -15.77 -4.48 5.02
C PRO A 134 -16.77 -5.16 5.96
N ALA A 135 -18.02 -4.69 5.94
CA ALA A 135 -19.09 -5.27 6.73
C ALA A 135 -19.26 -6.77 6.45
N GLY A 136 -19.38 -7.58 7.50
CA GLY A 136 -19.54 -9.03 7.41
C GLY A 136 -18.26 -9.83 7.14
N ALA A 137 -17.09 -9.17 6.98
CA ALA A 137 -15.83 -9.89 6.80
C ALA A 137 -15.39 -10.59 8.09
N SER A 138 -15.23 -11.92 8.01
CA SER A 138 -14.81 -12.78 9.13
C SER A 138 -13.41 -13.38 8.99
N LYS A 139 -12.76 -13.18 7.84
CA LYS A 139 -11.41 -13.65 7.53
C LYS A 139 -10.59 -12.56 6.87
N ALA A 140 -9.28 -12.59 7.10
CA ALA A 140 -8.31 -11.71 6.46
C ALA A 140 -7.07 -12.51 6.08
N ALA A 141 -6.41 -12.09 5.00
CA ALA A 141 -5.01 -12.42 4.74
C ALA A 141 -4.17 -11.24 5.24
N ALA A 142 -3.03 -11.54 5.88
CA ALA A 142 -2.11 -10.53 6.39
C ALA A 142 -0.80 -10.59 5.60
N VAL A 143 -0.30 -9.41 5.23
CA VAL A 143 1.04 -9.23 4.67
C VAL A 143 1.80 -8.35 5.64
N LEU A 144 2.88 -8.87 6.22
CA LEU A 144 3.83 -8.08 6.98
C LEU A 144 5.02 -7.78 6.08
N ASN A 145 5.24 -6.49 5.82
CA ASN A 145 6.22 -6.02 4.85
C ASN A 145 7.28 -5.15 5.52
N GLY A 146 8.54 -5.59 5.47
CA GLY A 146 9.68 -4.76 5.83
C GLY A 146 9.97 -3.73 4.73
N LEU A 147 10.25 -2.48 5.11
CA LEU A 147 10.56 -1.40 4.17
C LEU A 147 12.02 -1.36 3.69
N GLY A 148 12.80 -2.39 4.04
CA GLY A 148 14.16 -2.60 3.54
C GLY A 148 15.20 -2.86 4.64
N ALA A 149 15.21 -2.07 5.70
CA ALA A 149 16.22 -2.15 6.77
C ALA A 149 15.77 -2.94 8.01
N THR A 150 14.50 -3.32 8.10
CA THR A 150 13.98 -4.20 9.16
C THR A 150 14.54 -5.60 8.97
N LYS A 151 15.12 -6.18 10.02
CA LYS A 151 15.69 -7.53 9.97
C LYS A 151 14.58 -8.58 9.94
N TYR A 152 14.90 -9.76 9.44
CA TYR A 152 13.93 -10.85 9.35
C TYR A 152 13.45 -11.32 10.73
N GLU A 153 14.32 -11.27 11.75
CA GLU A 153 13.97 -11.62 13.13
C GLU A 153 13.03 -10.60 13.80
N GLU A 154 12.88 -9.41 13.21
CA GLU A 154 12.00 -8.34 13.69
C GLU A 154 10.63 -8.35 12.99
N LEU A 155 10.49 -9.11 11.89
CA LEU A 155 9.24 -9.36 11.16
C LEU A 155 8.52 -10.59 11.74
#